data_AF-A0A9D4AKI8-F1
#
_entry.id   AF-A0A9D4AKI8-F1
#
_cell.length_a   1.000
_cell.length_b   1.000
_cell.length_c   1.000
_cell.angle_alpha   90.00
_cell.angle_beta   90.00
_cell.angle_gamma   90.00
#
_symmetry.space_group_name_H-M   'P 1'
#
loop_
_entity.id
_entity.type
_entity.pdbx_description
1 polymer ?
#
loop_
_entity_poly.entity_id
_entity_poly.type
_entity_poly.pdbx_seq_one_letter_code
_entity_poly.pdbx_strand_id
1 'polypeptide(L)'
;MGTQQPPPSDYNGDNMNNNNTLDEKSAKQKAIDAWLPINSSRSRKWWFSAFHNVTAMVGAGVLSLPYALSELGWGPGVFILVFSWIITLYTLWQMVEMHEMVPGKRFDRYHELGQYAFGEKLGLYIVVPQQLIVEVSLCIVYMVTGGQSLKKFHDTVCSSCKSIKLTYFIMIFASVEFVLSHLPNFDSISGVSLAAAVMSISYSTIAWSASLAKGVQEDVQYGYKATTTPGTVFGFLSGLGDVAFAYSGHNVVLEIQATIQSTPERPSKGPMWKGVVVAYIIIALCYFPVALIGYWMFGNSVKDNILISLEKPAWLIAMANMFVVVHVIGSYQARIEQLFFLLILLLLLVLDWIPD
;
A
#
# COMPACT_ATOMS: atom_id res chain seq x y z
N MET A 1 43.17 -71.87 1.38
CA MET A 1 41.72 -71.58 1.42
C MET A 1 41.58 -70.08 1.62
N GLY A 2 41.12 -69.38 0.58
CA GLY A 2 41.03 -67.93 0.56
C GLY A 2 39.70 -67.42 1.11
N THR A 3 39.67 -66.15 1.48
CA THR A 3 38.48 -65.29 1.43
C THR A 3 38.91 -63.94 0.89
N GLN A 4 38.30 -63.51 -0.21
CA GLN A 4 38.52 -62.23 -0.86
C GLN A 4 37.68 -61.15 -0.15
N GLN A 5 38.26 -59.96 -0.03
CA GLN A 5 37.62 -58.73 0.45
C GLN A 5 36.88 -58.06 -0.73
N PRO A 6 35.65 -57.52 -0.56
CA PRO A 6 34.97 -56.82 -1.64
C PRO A 6 35.59 -55.42 -1.89
N PRO A 7 35.47 -54.86 -3.11
CA PRO A 7 36.05 -53.57 -3.44
C PRO A 7 35.27 -52.42 -2.76
N PRO A 8 35.91 -51.24 -2.57
CA PRO A 8 35.22 -50.08 -2.04
C PRO A 8 34.21 -49.56 -3.06
N SER A 9 32.97 -49.39 -2.62
CA SER A 9 31.90 -48.72 -3.35
C SER A 9 32.25 -47.22 -3.52
N ASP A 10 32.38 -46.78 -4.77
CA ASP A 10 32.41 -45.36 -5.13
C ASP A 10 31.11 -44.67 -4.64
N TYR A 11 31.24 -43.81 -3.64
CA TYR A 11 30.17 -42.95 -3.13
C TYR A 11 30.62 -41.49 -3.23
N ASN A 12 30.79 -40.98 -4.45
CA ASN A 12 31.18 -39.58 -4.69
C ASN A 12 30.45 -38.91 -5.88
N GLY A 13 29.40 -39.52 -6.43
CA GLY A 13 28.64 -38.95 -7.56
C GLY A 13 27.51 -37.98 -7.20
N ASP A 14 26.86 -38.15 -6.05
CA ASP A 14 25.60 -37.44 -5.76
C ASP A 14 25.77 -36.05 -5.10
N ASN A 15 26.92 -35.78 -4.48
CA ASN A 15 27.15 -34.49 -3.80
C ASN A 15 27.58 -33.35 -4.75
N MET A 16 28.19 -33.64 -5.90
CA MET A 16 28.58 -32.59 -6.86
C MET A 16 27.39 -32.06 -7.69
N ASN A 17 26.45 -32.94 -8.07
CA ASN A 17 25.28 -32.55 -8.86
C ASN A 17 24.26 -31.72 -8.05
N ASN A 18 24.09 -32.00 -6.76
CA ASN A 18 23.23 -31.20 -5.89
C ASN A 18 23.79 -29.80 -5.63
N ASN A 19 25.11 -29.67 -5.47
CA ASN A 19 25.73 -28.36 -5.27
C ASN A 19 25.66 -27.50 -6.54
N ASN A 20 25.95 -28.06 -7.71
CA ASN A 20 25.84 -27.33 -8.98
C ASN A 20 24.41 -26.86 -9.29
N THR A 21 23.39 -27.69 -8.99
CA THR A 21 21.99 -27.31 -9.20
C THR A 21 21.47 -26.30 -8.17
N LEU A 22 21.95 -26.34 -6.93
CA LEU A 22 21.69 -25.30 -5.93
C LEU A 22 22.36 -23.97 -6.31
N ASP A 23 23.59 -24.02 -6.80
CA ASP A 23 24.34 -22.84 -7.26
C ASP A 23 23.74 -22.23 -8.52
N GLU A 24 23.25 -23.03 -9.47
CA GLU A 24 22.52 -22.55 -10.65
C GLU A 24 21.16 -21.94 -10.30
N LYS A 25 20.40 -22.54 -9.38
CA LYS A 25 19.13 -21.96 -8.89
C LYS A 25 19.36 -20.65 -8.12
N SER A 26 20.41 -20.61 -7.29
CA SER A 26 20.86 -19.41 -6.60
C SER A 26 21.32 -18.32 -7.57
N ALA A 27 22.00 -18.68 -8.65
CA ALA A 27 22.41 -17.77 -9.71
C ALA A 27 21.22 -17.24 -10.54
N LYS A 28 20.25 -18.10 -10.87
CA LYS A 28 19.01 -17.70 -11.57
C LYS A 28 18.17 -16.75 -10.70
N GLN A 29 18.04 -17.03 -9.40
CA GLN A 29 17.37 -16.12 -8.46
C GLN A 29 18.09 -14.78 -8.36
N LYS A 30 19.43 -14.78 -8.22
CA LYS A 30 20.24 -13.54 -8.22
C LYS A 30 20.12 -12.75 -9.52
N ALA A 31 19.99 -13.43 -10.67
CA ALA A 31 19.80 -12.77 -11.97
C ALA A 31 18.40 -12.13 -12.08
N ILE A 32 17.37 -12.76 -11.52
CA ILE A 32 16.02 -12.19 -11.40
C ILE A 32 16.04 -10.99 -10.46
N ASP A 33 16.67 -11.12 -9.28
CA ASP A 33 16.79 -10.05 -8.30
C ASP A 33 17.60 -8.85 -8.84
N ALA A 34 18.59 -9.11 -9.72
CA ALA A 34 19.37 -8.08 -10.40
C ALA A 34 18.58 -7.33 -11.48
N TRP A 35 17.54 -7.96 -12.05
CA TRP A 35 16.59 -7.34 -12.99
C TRP A 35 15.57 -6.45 -12.28
N LEU A 36 15.38 -6.66 -10.97
CA LEU A 36 14.49 -5.85 -10.15
C LEU A 36 15.24 -4.58 -9.67
N PRO A 37 14.68 -3.38 -9.88
CA PRO A 37 15.37 -2.12 -9.59
C PRO A 37 15.41 -1.84 -8.08
N ILE A 38 16.29 -2.54 -7.36
CA ILE A 38 16.93 -2.01 -6.13
C ILE A 38 18.31 -1.45 -6.51
N ASN A 39 18.44 -0.94 -7.74
CA ASN A 39 19.60 -0.24 -8.27
C ASN A 39 19.24 1.26 -8.27
N SER A 40 19.72 2.10 -7.36
CA SER A 40 21.08 2.61 -7.38
C SER A 40 21.33 3.51 -6.15
N SER A 41 22.36 3.17 -5.37
CA SER A 41 22.76 3.79 -4.09
C SER A 41 21.81 3.54 -2.90
N ARG A 42 22.20 2.59 -2.03
CA ARG A 42 21.62 2.41 -0.68
C ARG A 42 22.10 3.53 0.26
N SER A 43 21.76 4.78 -0.07
CA SER A 43 22.28 6.00 0.59
C SER A 43 21.19 6.79 1.32
N ARG A 44 19.95 6.26 1.37
CA ARG A 44 18.80 6.98 1.92
C ARG A 44 18.86 7.06 3.45
N LYS A 45 18.49 8.23 3.98
CA LYS A 45 18.49 8.55 5.42
C LYS A 45 17.15 8.16 6.07
N TRP A 46 17.10 8.09 7.40
CA TRP A 46 15.89 7.71 8.16
C TRP A 46 14.62 8.54 7.85
N TRP A 47 14.75 9.83 7.52
CA TRP A 47 13.59 10.67 7.20
C TRP A 47 12.97 10.28 5.85
N PHE A 48 13.74 9.62 4.98
CA PHE A 48 13.27 9.05 3.72
C PHE A 48 12.18 8.01 3.92
N SER A 49 12.40 7.09 4.87
CA SER A 49 11.41 6.08 5.18
C SER A 49 10.16 6.70 5.81
N ALA A 50 10.27 7.80 6.57
CA ALA A 50 9.11 8.47 7.14
C ALA A 50 8.13 8.93 6.05
N PHE A 51 8.57 9.72 5.07
CA PHE A 51 7.66 10.22 4.05
C PHE A 51 7.23 9.15 3.04
N HIS A 52 8.05 8.14 2.74
CA HIS A 52 7.61 7.01 1.92
C HIS A 52 6.55 6.16 2.63
N ASN A 53 6.68 5.90 3.92
CA ASN A 53 5.63 5.21 4.69
C ASN A 53 4.35 6.07 4.76
N VAL A 54 4.47 7.39 4.95
CA VAL A 54 3.32 8.30 4.89
C VAL A 54 2.64 8.24 3.53
N THR A 55 3.39 8.33 2.42
CA THR A 55 2.83 8.25 1.06
C THR A 55 2.21 6.89 0.77
N ALA A 56 2.83 5.81 1.23
CA ALA A 56 2.33 4.46 1.03
C ALA A 56 0.98 4.23 1.72
N MET A 57 0.81 4.78 2.93
CA MET A 57 -0.37 4.55 3.77
C MET A 57 -1.42 5.65 3.61
N VAL A 58 -1.04 6.92 3.80
CA VAL A 58 -1.91 8.10 3.72
C VAL A 58 -2.22 8.40 2.25
N GLY A 59 -3.18 7.67 1.71
CA GLY A 59 -3.66 7.78 0.33
C GLY A 59 -5.19 7.91 0.27
N ALA A 60 -5.82 7.24 -0.69
CA ALA A 60 -7.27 7.21 -0.86
C ALA A 60 -8.04 6.70 0.38
N GLY A 61 -7.46 5.77 1.14
CA GLY A 61 -8.15 5.11 2.25
C GLY A 61 -8.52 6.01 3.43
N VAL A 62 -7.78 7.09 3.68
CA VAL A 62 -8.17 8.04 4.76
C VAL A 62 -9.52 8.71 4.46
N LEU A 63 -9.86 8.89 3.18
CA LEU A 63 -11.07 9.58 2.75
C LEU A 63 -12.35 8.76 3.00
N SER A 64 -12.21 7.43 3.11
CA SER A 64 -13.32 6.50 3.38
C SER A 64 -13.49 6.17 4.85
N LEU A 65 -12.56 6.53 5.74
CA LEU A 65 -12.68 6.22 7.17
C LEU A 65 -13.99 6.73 7.82
N PRO A 66 -14.49 7.95 7.52
CA PRO A 66 -15.78 8.38 8.06
C PRO A 66 -16.94 7.48 7.60
N TYR A 67 -16.89 7.02 6.35
CA TYR A 67 -17.86 6.09 5.80
C TYR A 67 -17.77 4.74 6.49
N ALA A 68 -16.56 4.22 6.72
CA ALA A 68 -16.34 2.99 7.47
C ALA A 68 -16.98 3.05 8.86
N LEU A 69 -16.88 4.18 9.57
CA LEU A 69 -17.55 4.38 10.86
C LEU A 69 -19.07 4.36 10.75
N SER A 70 -19.65 4.84 9.64
CA SER A 70 -21.10 4.75 9.39
C SER A 70 -21.61 3.32 9.18
N GLU A 71 -20.74 2.46 8.65
CA GLU A 71 -21.04 1.04 8.44
C GLU A 71 -20.79 0.18 9.69
N LEU A 72 -19.73 0.49 10.44
CA LEU A 72 -19.35 -0.22 11.67
C LEU A 72 -20.17 0.23 12.89
N GLY A 73 -20.83 1.38 12.81
CA GLY A 73 -21.40 2.09 13.95
C GLY A 73 -20.31 2.77 14.80
N TRP A 74 -20.68 3.81 15.55
CA TRP A 74 -19.70 4.67 16.23
C TRP A 74 -18.77 3.89 17.18
N GLY A 75 -19.34 3.18 18.17
CA GLY A 75 -18.56 2.48 19.21
C GLY A 75 -17.62 1.43 18.63
N PRO A 76 -18.15 0.42 17.90
CA PRO A 76 -17.31 -0.60 17.26
C PRO A 76 -16.34 0.01 16.23
N GLY A 77 -16.76 1.02 15.46
CA GLY A 77 -15.93 1.70 14.48
C GLY A 77 -14.71 2.39 15.10
N VAL A 78 -14.90 3.12 16.22
CA VAL A 78 -13.78 3.74 16.95
C VAL A 78 -12.87 2.68 17.57
N PHE A 79 -13.43 1.62 18.14
CA PHE A 79 -12.64 0.51 18.67
C PHE A 79 -11.77 -0.13 17.57
N ILE A 80 -12.37 -0.45 16.42
CA ILE A 80 -11.67 -1.03 15.27
C ILE A 80 -10.61 -0.06 14.75
N LEU A 81 -10.90 1.24 14.64
CA LEU A 81 -9.92 2.25 14.19
C LEU A 81 -8.68 2.29 15.08
N VAL A 82 -8.87 2.35 16.42
CA VAL A 82 -7.77 2.35 17.40
C VAL A 82 -7.00 1.04 17.37
N PHE A 83 -7.73 -0.08 17.38
CA PHE A 83 -7.14 -1.41 17.40
C PHE A 83 -6.34 -1.69 16.12
N SER A 84 -6.87 -1.30 14.96
CA SER A 84 -6.18 -1.36 13.66
C SER A 84 -4.92 -0.51 13.64
N TRP A 85 -4.92 0.69 14.22
CA TRP A 85 -3.72 1.52 14.32
C TRP A 85 -2.63 0.83 15.17
N ILE A 86 -3.00 0.26 16.32
CA ILE A 86 -2.05 -0.45 17.21
C ILE A 86 -1.50 -1.72 16.56
N ILE A 87 -2.39 -2.58 16.02
CA ILE A 87 -1.97 -3.87 15.46
C ILE A 87 -1.12 -3.66 14.21
N THR A 88 -1.44 -2.66 13.38
CA THR A 88 -0.65 -2.40 12.17
C THR A 88 0.72 -1.82 12.49
N LEU A 89 0.84 -0.97 13.52
CA LEU A 89 2.14 -0.52 14.01
C LEU A 89 2.99 -1.69 14.49
N TYR A 90 2.37 -2.61 15.24
CA TYR A 90 3.03 -3.81 15.73
C TYR A 90 3.47 -4.74 14.59
N THR A 91 2.61 -5.02 13.62
CA THR A 91 2.99 -5.89 12.48
C THR A 91 4.03 -5.23 11.58
N LEU A 92 4.01 -3.90 11.44
CA LEU A 92 5.05 -3.18 10.71
C LEU A 92 6.39 -3.26 11.46
N TRP A 93 6.40 -3.10 12.79
CA TRP A 93 7.59 -3.34 13.60
C TRP A 93 8.17 -4.75 13.37
N GLN A 94 7.31 -5.78 13.33
CA GLN A 94 7.76 -7.15 13.04
C GLN A 94 8.44 -7.23 11.67
N MET A 95 7.90 -6.60 10.62
CA MET A 95 8.54 -6.57 9.30
C MET A 95 9.92 -5.91 9.34
N VAL A 96 10.05 -4.80 10.09
CA VAL A 96 11.33 -4.08 10.22
C VAL A 96 12.41 -4.95 10.87
N GLU A 97 12.06 -5.72 11.90
CA GLU A 97 12.97 -6.67 12.54
C GLU A 97 13.26 -7.88 11.66
N MET A 98 12.24 -8.41 10.96
CA MET A 98 12.38 -9.58 10.08
C MET A 98 13.25 -9.31 8.86
N HIS A 99 13.36 -8.07 8.40
CA HIS A 99 14.21 -7.70 7.25
C HIS A 99 15.68 -8.13 7.42
N GLU A 100 16.20 -8.18 8.64
CA GLU A 100 17.60 -8.54 8.94
C GLU A 100 17.70 -9.56 10.08
N MET A 101 16.70 -10.44 10.22
CA MET A 101 16.65 -11.41 11.32
C MET A 101 17.71 -12.52 11.22
N VAL A 102 18.27 -12.74 10.02
CA VAL A 102 19.34 -13.72 9.78
C VAL A 102 20.66 -12.97 9.53
N PRO A 103 21.72 -13.21 10.31
CA PRO A 103 23.01 -12.58 10.08
C PRO A 103 23.51 -12.79 8.64
N GLY A 104 23.85 -11.70 7.95
CA GLY A 104 24.37 -11.73 6.58
C GLY A 104 23.33 -11.87 5.48
N LYS A 105 22.03 -12.01 5.79
CA LYS A 105 20.94 -12.02 4.81
C LYS A 105 19.97 -10.86 5.06
N ARG A 106 19.63 -10.15 3.98
CA ARG A 106 18.55 -9.15 3.98
C ARG A 106 17.37 -9.74 3.22
N PHE A 107 16.18 -9.57 3.77
CA PHE A 107 14.93 -9.90 3.11
C PHE A 107 14.34 -8.60 2.55
N ASP A 108 14.74 -8.25 1.34
CA ASP A 108 14.41 -6.96 0.72
C ASP A 108 12.95 -6.97 0.19
N ARG A 109 12.34 -8.16 0.04
CA ARG A 109 10.96 -8.36 -0.46
C ARG A 109 10.13 -9.28 0.43
N TYR A 110 8.82 -9.07 0.40
CA TYR A 110 7.90 -9.84 1.26
C TYR A 110 7.83 -11.33 0.89
N HIS A 111 7.90 -11.66 -0.40
CA HIS A 111 7.93 -13.07 -0.82
C HIS A 111 9.19 -13.80 -0.34
N GLU A 112 10.32 -13.12 -0.14
CA GLU A 112 11.55 -13.74 0.40
C GLU A 112 11.37 -14.19 1.85
N LEU A 113 10.63 -13.42 2.65
CA LEU A 113 10.21 -13.85 4.00
C LEU A 113 9.27 -15.07 3.93
N GLY A 114 8.34 -15.07 2.98
CA GLY A 114 7.46 -16.21 2.73
C GLY A 114 8.24 -17.49 2.37
N GLN A 115 9.21 -17.37 1.47
CA GLN A 115 10.09 -18.47 1.07
C GLN A 115 10.95 -18.96 2.23
N TYR A 116 11.41 -18.05 3.10
CA TYR A 116 12.15 -18.43 4.29
C TYR A 116 11.30 -19.17 5.32
N ALA A 117 10.06 -18.72 5.54
CA ALA A 117 9.16 -19.31 6.53
C ALA A 117 8.53 -20.63 6.08
N PHE A 118 8.15 -20.76 4.80
CA PHE A 118 7.37 -21.88 4.28
C PHE A 118 8.13 -22.75 3.25
N GLY A 119 9.36 -22.38 2.90
CA GLY A 119 10.16 -23.03 1.87
C GLY A 119 10.03 -22.37 0.49
N GLU A 120 10.99 -22.63 -0.40
CA GLU A 120 11.17 -21.89 -1.67
C GLU A 120 9.94 -21.86 -2.57
N LYS A 121 9.24 -22.99 -2.71
CA LYS A 121 8.05 -23.10 -3.57
C LYS A 121 6.78 -22.68 -2.84
N LEU A 122 6.51 -23.29 -1.69
CA LEU A 122 5.26 -23.06 -0.95
C LEU A 122 5.14 -21.59 -0.50
N GLY A 123 6.25 -20.96 -0.10
CA GLY A 123 6.28 -19.54 0.23
C GLY A 123 5.85 -18.63 -0.92
N LEU A 124 6.32 -18.90 -2.15
CA LEU A 124 5.89 -18.16 -3.34
C LEU A 124 4.40 -18.36 -3.62
N TYR A 125 3.91 -19.61 -3.60
CA TYR A 125 2.50 -19.91 -3.89
C TYR A 125 1.52 -19.31 -2.87
N ILE A 126 1.95 -19.10 -1.63
CA ILE A 126 1.12 -18.45 -0.61
C ILE A 126 1.18 -16.92 -0.76
N VAL A 127 2.38 -16.35 -0.86
CA VAL A 127 2.58 -14.89 -0.75
C VAL A 127 2.28 -14.15 -2.06
N VAL A 128 2.76 -14.65 -3.20
CA VAL A 128 2.64 -13.92 -4.48
C VAL A 128 1.18 -13.68 -4.88
N PRO A 129 0.25 -14.65 -4.79
CA PRO A 129 -1.16 -14.39 -5.12
C PRO A 129 -1.80 -13.33 -4.21
N GLN A 130 -1.45 -13.30 -2.91
CA GLN A 130 -1.95 -12.30 -1.97
C GLN A 130 -1.43 -10.90 -2.32
N GLN A 131 -0.13 -10.77 -2.63
CA GLN A 131 0.44 -9.51 -3.07
C GLN A 131 -0.20 -9.02 -4.38
N LEU A 132 -0.37 -9.91 -5.38
CA LEU A 132 -1.05 -9.57 -6.64
C LEU A 132 -2.47 -9.06 -6.42
N ILE A 133 -3.25 -9.71 -5.55
CA ILE A 133 -4.60 -9.24 -5.21
C ILE A 133 -4.54 -7.82 -4.64
N VAL A 134 -3.64 -7.56 -3.69
CA VAL A 134 -3.48 -6.23 -3.07
C VAL A 134 -3.08 -5.17 -4.10
N GLU A 135 -2.11 -5.45 -4.96
CA GLU A 135 -1.65 -4.49 -5.98
C GLU A 135 -2.74 -4.17 -7.02
N VAL A 136 -3.44 -5.20 -7.52
CA VAL A 136 -4.54 -5.01 -8.48
C VAL A 136 -5.68 -4.23 -7.83
N SER A 137 -6.06 -4.56 -6.59
CA SER A 137 -7.09 -3.84 -5.85
C SER A 137 -6.72 -2.37 -5.61
N LEU A 138 -5.48 -2.07 -5.25
CA LEU A 138 -4.98 -0.70 -5.11
C LEU A 138 -5.09 0.08 -6.41
N CYS A 139 -4.66 -0.51 -7.54
CA CYS A 139 -4.78 0.10 -8.86
C CYS A 139 -6.23 0.44 -9.21
N ILE A 140 -7.17 -0.46 -8.93
CA ILE A 140 -8.61 -0.23 -9.18
C ILE A 140 -9.12 0.92 -8.31
N VAL A 141 -8.82 0.92 -7.00
CA VAL A 141 -9.29 1.97 -6.08
C VAL A 141 -8.72 3.33 -6.47
N TYR A 142 -7.46 3.39 -6.89
CA TYR A 142 -6.83 4.62 -7.36
C TYR A 142 -7.51 5.17 -8.61
N MET A 143 -7.85 4.33 -9.59
CA MET A 143 -8.60 4.75 -10.79
C MET A 143 -9.97 5.33 -10.45
N VAL A 144 -10.70 4.68 -9.53
CA VAL A 144 -12.00 5.16 -9.05
C VAL A 144 -11.86 6.47 -8.27
N THR A 145 -10.90 6.55 -7.35
CA THR A 145 -10.66 7.73 -6.50
C THR A 145 -10.23 8.93 -7.33
N GLY A 146 -9.34 8.74 -8.30
CA GLY A 146 -8.91 9.78 -9.24
C GLY A 146 -10.08 10.29 -10.08
N GLY A 147 -10.91 9.39 -10.62
CA GLY A 147 -12.11 9.75 -11.37
C GLY A 147 -13.16 10.49 -10.51
N GLN A 148 -13.39 10.05 -9.27
CA GLN A 148 -14.30 10.72 -8.33
C GLN A 148 -13.81 12.14 -8.01
N SER A 149 -12.51 12.29 -7.77
CA SER A 149 -11.90 13.57 -7.45
C SER A 149 -11.93 14.54 -8.64
N LEU A 150 -11.64 14.07 -9.86
CA LEU A 150 -11.79 14.86 -11.08
C LEU A 150 -13.24 15.30 -11.30
N LYS A 151 -14.21 14.39 -11.11
CA LYS A 151 -15.62 14.74 -11.20
C LYS A 151 -16.00 15.80 -10.18
N LYS A 152 -15.59 15.63 -8.92
CA LYS A 152 -15.89 16.59 -7.85
C LYS A 152 -15.27 17.95 -8.15
N PHE A 153 -14.04 17.99 -8.65
CA PHE A 153 -13.40 19.23 -9.10
C PHE A 153 -14.21 19.91 -10.22
N HIS A 154 -14.57 19.17 -11.27
CA HIS A 154 -15.39 19.67 -12.38
C HIS A 154 -16.71 20.28 -11.89
N ASP A 155 -17.45 19.56 -11.06
CA ASP A 155 -18.76 19.99 -10.55
C ASP A 155 -18.64 21.21 -9.61
N THR A 156 -17.50 21.36 -8.94
CA THR A 156 -17.23 22.48 -8.02
C THR A 156 -16.81 23.75 -8.77
N VAL A 157 -16.00 23.62 -9.83
CA VAL A 157 -15.48 24.76 -10.61
C VAL A 157 -16.45 25.22 -11.68
N CYS A 158 -17.25 24.30 -12.24
CA CYS A 158 -18.21 24.59 -13.29
C CYS A 158 -19.63 24.14 -12.89
N SER A 159 -20.29 24.93 -12.03
CA SER A 159 -21.64 24.63 -11.56
C SER A 159 -22.72 24.65 -12.66
N SER A 160 -22.45 25.32 -13.79
CA SER A 160 -23.36 25.37 -14.95
C SER A 160 -23.00 24.37 -16.05
N CYS A 161 -21.94 23.56 -15.88
CA CYS A 161 -21.56 22.56 -16.88
C CYS A 161 -22.56 21.40 -16.93
N LYS A 162 -22.58 20.71 -18.07
CA LYS A 162 -23.38 19.50 -18.23
C LYS A 162 -22.92 18.44 -17.23
N SER A 163 -23.86 17.77 -16.58
CA SER A 163 -23.57 16.62 -15.73
C SER A 163 -22.97 15.49 -16.57
N ILE A 164 -21.76 15.08 -16.22
CA ILE A 164 -21.01 14.00 -16.86
C ILE A 164 -20.96 12.81 -15.89
N LYS A 165 -21.19 11.59 -16.41
CA LYS A 165 -21.15 10.36 -15.60
C LYS A 165 -19.73 10.11 -15.07
N LEU A 166 -19.64 9.56 -13.85
CA LEU A 166 -18.37 9.21 -13.21
C LEU A 166 -17.47 8.32 -14.09
N THR A 167 -18.06 7.38 -14.84
CA THR A 167 -17.33 6.49 -15.75
C THR A 167 -16.44 7.25 -16.75
N TYR A 168 -16.88 8.41 -17.25
CA TYR A 168 -16.05 9.22 -18.15
C TYR A 168 -14.84 9.84 -17.44
N PHE A 169 -15.00 10.31 -16.20
CA PHE A 169 -13.87 10.81 -15.42
C PHE A 169 -12.88 9.71 -15.04
N ILE A 170 -13.37 8.50 -14.76
CA ILE A 170 -12.50 7.32 -14.57
C ILE A 170 -11.72 7.03 -15.86
N MET A 171 -12.37 7.06 -17.03
CA MET A 171 -11.67 6.86 -18.31
C MET A 171 -10.67 7.98 -18.62
N ILE A 172 -10.97 9.24 -18.28
CA ILE A 172 -10.03 10.36 -18.42
C ILE A 172 -8.80 10.13 -17.55
N PHE A 173 -9.00 9.81 -16.27
CA PHE A 173 -7.92 9.49 -15.34
C PHE A 173 -7.10 8.29 -15.84
N ALA A 174 -7.77 7.22 -16.27
CA ALA A 174 -7.14 6.04 -16.87
C ALA A 174 -6.29 6.35 -18.10
N SER A 175 -6.73 7.28 -18.95
CA SER A 175 -5.98 7.69 -20.14
C SER A 175 -4.68 8.41 -19.76
N VAL A 176 -4.72 9.22 -18.69
CA VAL A 176 -3.53 9.87 -18.14
C VAL A 176 -2.56 8.82 -17.61
N GLU A 177 -3.03 7.89 -16.77
CA GLU A 177 -2.19 6.82 -16.22
C GLU A 177 -1.59 5.95 -17.32
N PHE A 178 -2.37 5.58 -18.33
CA PHE A 178 -1.90 4.78 -19.45
C PHE A 178 -0.71 5.45 -20.16
N VAL A 179 -0.82 6.75 -20.46
CA VAL A 179 0.27 7.50 -21.09
C VAL A 179 1.49 7.59 -20.17
N LEU A 180 1.29 7.85 -18.87
CA LEU A 180 2.38 7.96 -17.91
C LEU A 180 3.11 6.63 -17.69
N SER A 181 2.39 5.49 -17.73
CA SER A 181 2.99 4.15 -17.59
C SER A 181 3.92 3.77 -18.75
N HIS A 182 3.88 4.51 -19.86
CA HIS A 182 4.81 4.33 -20.98
C HIS A 182 6.07 5.20 -20.87
N LEU A 183 6.13 6.12 -19.91
CA LEU A 183 7.32 6.96 -19.72
C LEU A 183 8.40 6.17 -18.97
N PRO A 184 9.64 6.13 -19.48
CA PRO A 184 10.75 5.50 -18.77
C PRO A 184 10.98 6.24 -17.45
N ASN A 185 10.96 5.46 -16.37
CA ASN A 185 11.22 5.77 -14.96
C ASN A 185 11.20 7.25 -14.52
N PHE A 186 10.37 7.57 -13.52
CA PHE A 186 10.49 8.83 -12.79
C PHE A 186 11.79 8.80 -11.95
N ASP A 187 12.93 9.19 -12.54
CA ASP A 187 14.26 9.24 -11.90
C ASP A 187 14.31 10.06 -10.58
N SER A 188 13.21 10.75 -10.22
CA SER A 188 13.02 11.46 -8.95
C SER A 188 11.88 10.88 -8.08
N ILE A 189 11.79 9.55 -7.94
CA ILE A 189 10.83 8.86 -7.03
C ILE A 189 10.77 9.54 -5.66
N SER A 190 11.90 10.03 -5.15
CA SER A 190 11.98 10.75 -3.88
C SER A 190 11.23 12.08 -3.84
N GLY A 191 11.31 12.87 -4.92
CA GLY A 191 10.61 14.16 -5.00
C GLY A 191 9.12 13.96 -5.16
N VAL A 192 8.72 12.98 -5.98
CA VAL A 192 7.32 12.59 -6.18
C VAL A 192 6.72 12.08 -4.87
N SER A 193 7.41 11.20 -4.15
CA SER A 193 6.97 10.66 -2.86
C SER A 193 6.85 11.74 -1.79
N LEU A 194 7.79 12.69 -1.72
CA LEU A 194 7.67 13.83 -0.79
C LEU A 194 6.46 14.71 -1.14
N ALA A 195 6.25 15.03 -2.41
CA ALA A 195 5.10 15.80 -2.86
C ALA A 195 3.79 15.08 -2.53
N ALA A 196 3.73 13.76 -2.75
CA ALA A 196 2.57 12.94 -2.43
C ALA A 196 2.24 12.95 -0.93
N ALA A 197 3.24 12.85 -0.06
CA ALA A 197 3.07 12.96 1.40
C ALA A 197 2.51 14.34 1.79
N VAL A 198 3.04 15.42 1.20
CA VAL A 198 2.54 16.78 1.47
C VAL A 198 1.09 16.94 1.01
N MET A 199 0.77 16.45 -0.19
CA MET A 199 -0.60 16.48 -0.71
C MET A 199 -1.56 15.67 0.17
N SER A 200 -1.14 14.51 0.68
CA SER A 200 -1.99 13.68 1.53
C SER A 200 -2.27 14.25 2.91
N ILE A 201 -1.25 14.83 3.55
CA ILE A 201 -1.44 15.61 4.76
C ILE A 201 -2.38 16.80 4.48
N SER A 202 -2.21 17.47 3.33
CA SER A 202 -3.01 18.64 2.95
C SER A 202 -4.49 18.30 2.75
N TYR A 203 -4.82 17.32 1.89
CA TYR A 203 -6.23 16.96 1.67
C TYR A 203 -6.87 16.34 2.91
N SER A 204 -6.11 15.62 3.75
CA SER A 204 -6.62 15.10 5.03
C SER A 204 -6.94 16.25 5.98
N THR A 205 -6.05 17.25 6.04
CA THR A 205 -6.26 18.45 6.86
C THR A 205 -7.47 19.24 6.40
N ILE A 206 -7.63 19.41 5.08
CA ILE A 206 -8.80 20.06 4.50
C ILE A 206 -10.07 19.25 4.81
N ALA A 207 -10.04 17.92 4.69
CA ALA A 207 -11.20 17.08 4.92
C ALA A 207 -11.76 17.25 6.34
N TRP A 208 -10.92 17.15 7.39
CA TRP A 208 -11.43 17.30 8.76
C TRP A 208 -11.76 18.75 9.11
N SER A 209 -10.95 19.73 8.67
CA SER A 209 -11.19 21.14 9.01
C SER A 209 -12.41 21.72 8.29
N ALA A 210 -12.62 21.38 7.01
CA ALA A 210 -13.82 21.77 6.27
C ALA A 210 -15.07 21.05 6.78
N SER A 211 -14.95 19.80 7.23
CA SER A 211 -16.04 19.09 7.92
C SER A 211 -16.43 19.82 9.20
N LEU A 212 -15.44 20.18 10.04
CA LEU A 212 -15.68 20.91 11.27
C LEU A 212 -16.34 22.28 11.01
N ALA A 213 -15.87 23.00 9.99
CA ALA A 213 -16.44 24.30 9.58
C ALA A 213 -17.86 24.18 9.01
N LYS A 214 -18.21 23.03 8.39
CA LYS A 214 -19.56 22.77 7.91
C LYS A 214 -20.55 22.55 9.06
N GLY A 215 -20.06 22.05 10.19
CA GLY A 215 -20.87 21.77 11.38
C GLY A 215 -21.70 20.49 11.26
N VAL A 216 -22.36 20.14 12.37
CA VAL A 216 -23.23 18.96 12.47
C VAL A 216 -24.40 19.13 11.50
N GLN A 217 -24.61 18.14 10.63
CA GLN A 217 -25.72 18.17 9.67
C GLN A 217 -27.07 18.01 10.36
N GLU A 218 -28.12 18.60 9.78
CA GLU A 218 -29.50 18.43 10.27
C GLU A 218 -29.90 16.95 10.26
N ASP A 219 -30.62 16.52 11.30
CA ASP A 219 -31.12 15.14 11.50
C ASP A 219 -30.06 14.04 11.45
N VAL A 220 -28.81 14.35 11.83
CA VAL A 220 -27.70 13.38 11.85
C VAL A 220 -28.02 12.15 12.71
N GLN A 221 -27.70 10.97 12.17
CA GLN A 221 -27.87 9.67 12.83
C GLN A 221 -26.51 8.98 12.99
N TYR A 222 -26.28 8.39 14.17
CA TYR A 222 -25.01 7.76 14.56
C TYR A 222 -25.10 6.25 14.82
N GLY A 223 -26.18 5.62 14.32
CA GLY A 223 -26.34 4.16 14.32
C GLY A 223 -25.80 3.52 13.05
N TYR A 224 -26.11 2.24 12.81
CA TYR A 224 -25.79 1.60 11.54
C TYR A 224 -26.50 2.29 10.37
N LYS A 225 -25.78 2.44 9.25
CA LYS A 225 -26.33 3.04 8.02
C LYS A 225 -27.46 2.22 7.42
N ALA A 226 -27.31 0.90 7.37
CA ALA A 226 -28.32 -0.01 6.87
C ALA A 226 -29.41 -0.26 7.91
N THR A 227 -30.66 -0.38 7.47
CA THR A 227 -31.82 -0.65 8.33
C THR A 227 -32.18 -2.14 8.39
N THR A 228 -31.66 -2.95 7.47
CA THR A 228 -31.91 -4.39 7.42
C THR A 228 -30.76 -5.16 8.06
N THR A 229 -31.05 -6.31 8.66
CA THR A 229 -30.01 -7.18 9.25
C THR A 229 -28.95 -7.60 8.23
N PRO A 230 -29.32 -8.08 7.02
CA PRO A 230 -28.31 -8.44 6.01
C PRO A 230 -27.46 -7.22 5.59
N GLY A 231 -28.10 -6.06 5.38
CA GLY A 231 -27.39 -4.83 5.03
C GLY A 231 -26.41 -4.40 6.12
N THR A 232 -26.79 -4.53 7.39
CA THR A 232 -25.90 -4.21 8.53
C THR A 232 -24.71 -5.15 8.58
N VAL A 233 -24.91 -6.46 8.33
CA VAL A 233 -23.81 -7.44 8.32
C VAL A 233 -22.83 -7.17 7.18
N PHE A 234 -23.34 -6.98 5.95
CA PHE A 234 -22.47 -6.68 4.80
C PHE A 234 -21.80 -5.32 4.91
N GLY A 235 -22.51 -4.32 5.44
CA GLY A 235 -21.96 -3.01 5.77
C GLY A 235 -20.81 -3.13 6.75
N PHE A 236 -21.01 -3.84 7.86
CA PHE A 236 -19.97 -4.06 8.87
C PHE A 236 -18.72 -4.72 8.26
N LEU A 237 -18.89 -5.77 7.45
CA LEU A 237 -17.78 -6.43 6.75
C LEU A 237 -17.08 -5.48 5.74
N SER A 238 -17.84 -4.65 5.04
CA SER A 238 -17.30 -3.62 4.15
C SER A 238 -16.48 -2.59 4.92
N GLY A 239 -16.99 -2.11 6.07
CA GLY A 239 -16.31 -1.14 6.92
C GLY A 239 -15.01 -1.71 7.52
N LEU A 240 -14.95 -3.01 7.84
CA LEU A 240 -13.69 -3.68 8.19
C LEU A 240 -12.69 -3.62 7.03
N GLY A 241 -13.16 -3.86 5.81
CA GLY A 241 -12.38 -3.74 4.58
C GLY A 241 -11.85 -2.32 4.36
N ASP A 242 -12.69 -1.30 4.56
CA ASP A 242 -12.30 0.11 4.42
C ASP A 242 -11.21 0.49 5.43
N VAL A 243 -11.34 0.08 6.69
CA VAL A 243 -10.30 0.34 7.71
C VAL A 243 -9.01 -0.42 7.38
N ALA A 244 -9.10 -1.69 6.96
CA ALA A 244 -7.93 -2.47 6.56
C ALA A 244 -7.21 -1.83 5.36
N PHE A 245 -7.98 -1.36 4.37
CA PHE A 245 -7.47 -0.65 3.20
C PHE A 245 -6.78 0.67 3.57
N ALA A 246 -7.34 1.43 4.51
CA ALA A 246 -6.73 2.68 4.97
C ALA A 246 -5.33 2.48 5.57
N TYR A 247 -5.05 1.34 6.19
CA TYR A 247 -3.73 1.01 6.72
C TYR A 247 -2.87 0.16 5.76
N SER A 248 -3.22 0.08 4.48
CA SER A 248 -2.44 -0.65 3.48
C SER A 248 -1.11 0.07 3.21
N GLY A 249 -0.01 -0.54 3.64
CA GLY A 249 1.36 -0.05 3.38
C GLY A 249 2.45 -1.10 3.65
N HIS A 250 2.12 -2.19 4.35
CA HIS A 250 3.02 -3.29 4.68
C HIS A 250 3.71 -3.91 3.47
N ASN A 251 3.04 -3.95 2.31
CA ASN A 251 3.56 -4.53 1.08
C ASN A 251 4.85 -3.87 0.58
N VAL A 252 5.13 -2.61 0.95
CA VAL A 252 6.29 -1.84 0.47
C VAL A 252 7.32 -1.52 1.54
N VAL A 253 7.06 -1.88 2.79
CA VAL A 253 7.92 -1.56 3.95
C VAL A 253 9.32 -2.14 3.79
N LEU A 254 9.42 -3.40 3.33
CA LEU A 254 10.70 -4.07 3.13
C LEU A 254 11.50 -3.42 2.01
N GLU A 255 10.84 -3.06 0.91
CA GLU A 255 11.47 -2.37 -0.22
C GLU A 255 11.99 -0.98 0.18
N ILE A 256 11.23 -0.25 1.01
CA ILE A 256 11.67 1.03 1.58
C ILE A 256 12.93 0.83 2.44
N GLN A 257 12.93 -0.18 3.31
CA GLN A 257 14.06 -0.48 4.19
C GLN A 257 15.29 -0.96 3.40
N ALA A 258 15.11 -1.67 2.29
CA ALA A 258 16.19 -2.10 1.40
C ALA A 258 17.01 -0.90 0.86
N THR A 259 16.39 0.27 0.70
CA THR A 259 17.06 1.52 0.25
C THR A 259 17.98 2.16 1.30
N ILE A 260 17.83 1.78 2.57
CA ILE A 260 18.67 2.29 3.67
C ILE A 260 19.96 1.47 3.73
N GLN A 261 21.08 2.16 3.92
CA GLN A 261 22.37 1.51 4.13
C GLN A 261 22.33 0.66 5.40
N SER A 262 22.81 -0.57 5.31
CA SER A 262 22.96 -1.47 6.45
C SER A 262 24.40 -1.94 6.56
N THR A 263 24.90 -1.98 7.80
CA THR A 263 26.22 -2.53 8.16
C THR A 263 26.06 -3.36 9.43
N PRO A 264 26.94 -4.34 9.71
CA PRO A 264 26.86 -5.13 10.95
C PRO A 264 26.81 -4.26 12.23
N GLU A 265 27.51 -3.13 12.23
CA GLU A 265 27.56 -2.19 13.35
C GLU A 265 26.38 -1.20 13.39
N ARG A 266 25.72 -0.98 12.24
CA ARG A 266 24.58 -0.06 12.08
C ARG A 266 23.53 -0.70 11.17
N PRO A 267 22.65 -1.56 11.73
CA PRO A 267 21.62 -2.24 10.96
C PRO A 267 20.54 -1.25 10.49
N SER A 268 19.92 -1.53 9.34
CA SER A 268 18.92 -0.64 8.72
C SER A 268 17.66 -0.47 9.56
N LYS A 269 17.36 -1.45 10.43
CA LYS A 269 16.18 -1.48 11.30
C LYS A 269 16.05 -0.27 12.23
N GLY A 270 17.16 0.27 12.74
CA GLY A 270 17.14 1.43 13.64
C GLY A 270 16.63 2.70 12.92
N PRO A 271 17.31 3.15 11.84
CA PRO A 271 16.84 4.24 11.00
C PRO A 271 15.42 4.00 10.43
N MET A 272 15.12 2.78 9.99
CA MET A 272 13.80 2.43 9.48
C MET A 272 12.72 2.62 10.54
N TRP A 273 12.90 2.06 11.74
CA TRP A 273 11.94 2.15 12.84
C TRP A 273 11.69 3.60 13.27
N LYS A 274 12.73 4.44 13.30
CA LYS A 274 12.57 5.87 13.57
C LYS A 274 11.65 6.53 12.54
N GLY A 275 11.81 6.20 11.25
CA GLY A 275 10.93 6.72 10.20
C GLY A 275 9.50 6.20 10.32
N VAL A 276 9.32 4.92 10.63
CA VAL A 276 8.01 4.29 10.87
C VAL A 276 7.25 4.97 12.02
N VAL A 277 7.91 5.20 13.17
CA VAL A 277 7.28 5.86 14.32
C VAL A 277 6.79 7.26 13.94
N VAL A 278 7.61 8.04 13.23
CA VAL A 278 7.21 9.37 12.75
C VAL A 278 6.04 9.28 11.77
N ALA A 279 6.08 8.32 10.83
CA ALA A 279 4.99 8.11 9.88
C ALA A 279 3.67 7.75 10.59
N TYR A 280 3.70 6.87 11.60
CA TYR A 280 2.52 6.47 12.36
C TYR A 280 1.91 7.58 13.21
N ILE A 281 2.73 8.51 13.71
CA ILE A 281 2.24 9.73 14.36
C ILE A 281 1.51 10.59 13.32
N ILE A 282 2.09 10.80 12.14
CA ILE A 282 1.46 11.57 11.06
C ILE A 282 0.16 10.91 10.59
N ILE A 283 0.16 9.58 10.41
CA ILE A 283 -1.03 8.81 10.07
C ILE A 283 -2.11 9.01 11.13
N ALA A 284 -1.78 8.94 12.43
CA ALA A 284 -2.74 9.19 13.49
C ALA A 284 -3.34 10.61 13.41
N LEU A 285 -2.50 11.62 13.17
CA LEU A 285 -2.91 13.02 13.01
C LEU A 285 -3.78 13.27 11.76
N CYS A 286 -3.65 12.44 10.72
CA CYS A 286 -4.53 12.50 9.56
C CYS A 286 -5.83 11.71 9.77
N TYR A 287 -5.70 10.46 10.25
CA TYR A 287 -6.78 9.46 10.20
C TYR A 287 -7.82 9.69 11.27
N PHE A 288 -7.38 9.91 12.52
CA PHE A 288 -8.31 10.07 13.64
C PHE A 288 -9.17 11.31 13.48
N PRO A 289 -8.61 12.51 13.16
CA PRO A 289 -9.45 13.68 12.93
C PRO A 289 -10.40 13.49 11.74
N VAL A 290 -9.93 12.96 10.61
CA VAL A 290 -10.79 12.72 9.45
C VAL A 290 -11.93 11.77 9.81
N ALA A 291 -11.64 10.61 10.40
CA ALA A 291 -12.63 9.60 10.78
C ALA A 291 -13.62 10.15 11.81
N LEU A 292 -13.12 10.66 12.94
CA LEU A 292 -13.95 11.06 14.08
C LEU A 292 -14.73 12.33 13.79
N ILE A 293 -14.09 13.38 13.26
CA ILE A 293 -14.79 14.63 12.95
C ILE A 293 -15.68 14.44 11.74
N GLY A 294 -15.22 13.75 10.70
CA GLY A 294 -16.04 13.45 9.52
C GLY A 294 -17.30 12.69 9.89
N TYR A 295 -17.20 11.61 10.66
CA TYR A 295 -18.38 10.87 11.09
C TYR A 295 -19.23 11.66 12.09
N TRP A 296 -18.62 12.42 13.00
CA TRP A 296 -19.37 13.29 13.91
C TRP A 296 -20.20 14.33 13.16
N MET A 297 -19.68 14.96 12.11
CA MET A 297 -20.42 16.00 11.38
C MET A 297 -21.51 15.41 10.49
N PHE A 298 -21.25 14.28 9.82
CA PHE A 298 -22.13 13.74 8.77
C PHE A 298 -22.98 12.52 9.19
N GLY A 299 -22.55 11.77 10.19
CA GLY A 299 -23.18 10.50 10.58
C GLY A 299 -23.41 9.57 9.38
N ASN A 300 -24.59 8.98 9.29
CA ASN A 300 -24.95 8.04 8.22
C ASN A 300 -25.08 8.68 6.82
N SER A 301 -25.14 10.01 6.74
CA SER A 301 -25.23 10.73 5.45
C SER A 301 -23.88 10.86 4.74
N VAL A 302 -22.78 10.50 5.41
CA VAL A 302 -21.44 10.57 4.84
C VAL A 302 -21.32 9.71 3.58
N LYS A 303 -20.66 10.26 2.56
CA LYS A 303 -20.35 9.54 1.31
C LYS A 303 -19.10 8.69 1.51
N ASP A 304 -18.90 7.73 0.61
CA ASP A 304 -17.74 6.84 0.52
C ASP A 304 -16.40 7.58 0.50
N ASN A 305 -16.40 8.81 -0.02
CA ASN A 305 -15.30 9.75 0.09
C ASN A 305 -15.77 11.06 0.73
N ILE A 306 -15.21 11.39 1.89
CA ILE A 306 -15.57 12.57 2.68
C ILE A 306 -15.45 13.89 1.90
N LEU A 307 -14.53 14.01 0.95
CA LEU A 307 -14.39 15.23 0.13
C LEU A 307 -15.59 15.42 -0.81
N ILE A 308 -16.32 14.35 -1.15
CA ILE A 308 -17.54 14.42 -1.95
C ILE A 308 -18.70 14.98 -1.11
N SER A 309 -18.71 14.72 0.20
CA SER A 309 -19.70 15.26 1.16
C SER A 309 -19.56 16.77 1.44
N LEU A 310 -18.45 17.38 1.01
CA LEU A 310 -18.13 18.80 1.22
C LEU A 310 -18.41 19.64 -0.03
N GLU A 311 -18.87 20.88 0.14
CA GLU A 311 -19.23 21.77 -0.98
C GLU A 311 -18.64 23.18 -0.86
N LYS A 312 -18.42 23.66 0.37
CA LYS A 312 -17.96 25.02 0.64
C LYS A 312 -16.77 25.05 1.60
N PRO A 313 -15.84 26.01 1.45
CA PRO A 313 -15.73 26.93 0.30
C PRO A 313 -15.24 26.21 -0.96
N ALA A 314 -15.83 26.53 -2.12
CA ALA A 314 -15.66 25.77 -3.36
C ALA A 314 -14.20 25.64 -3.81
N TRP A 315 -13.41 26.73 -3.74
CA TRP A 315 -12.00 26.71 -4.14
C TRP A 315 -11.16 25.74 -3.30
N LEU A 316 -11.45 25.61 -2.00
CA LEU A 316 -10.73 24.72 -1.08
C LEU A 316 -11.06 23.25 -1.36
N ILE A 317 -12.33 22.95 -1.64
CA ILE A 317 -12.78 21.60 -2.01
C ILE A 317 -12.22 21.21 -3.38
N ALA A 318 -12.23 22.12 -4.35
CA ALA A 318 -11.61 21.91 -5.66
C ALA A 318 -10.11 21.61 -5.52
N MET A 319 -9.39 22.40 -4.73
CA MET A 319 -7.96 22.19 -4.46
C MET A 319 -7.70 20.82 -3.81
N ALA A 320 -8.45 20.45 -2.78
CA ALA A 320 -8.28 19.17 -2.09
C ALA A 320 -8.47 17.98 -3.05
N ASN A 321 -9.48 18.04 -3.92
CA ASN A 321 -9.71 17.00 -4.92
C ASN A 321 -8.55 16.95 -5.94
N MET A 322 -7.97 18.08 -6.34
CA MET A 322 -6.79 18.08 -7.20
C MET A 322 -5.53 17.55 -6.50
N PHE A 323 -5.36 17.80 -5.20
CA PHE A 323 -4.29 17.15 -4.43
C PHE A 323 -4.46 15.63 -4.40
N VAL A 324 -5.69 15.12 -4.28
CA VAL A 324 -5.96 13.69 -4.41
C VAL A 324 -5.60 13.19 -5.80
N VAL A 325 -6.01 13.87 -6.87
CA VAL A 325 -5.67 13.49 -8.26
C VAL A 325 -4.15 13.37 -8.45
N VAL A 326 -3.39 14.40 -8.07
CA VAL A 326 -1.93 14.41 -8.28
C VAL A 326 -1.23 13.39 -7.39
N HIS A 327 -1.67 13.21 -6.14
CA HIS A 327 -1.16 12.14 -5.28
C HIS A 327 -1.39 10.77 -5.91
N VAL A 328 -2.62 10.48 -6.32
CA VAL A 328 -3.02 9.17 -6.80
C VAL A 328 -2.34 8.82 -8.13
N ILE A 329 -2.00 9.82 -8.96
CA ILE A 329 -1.14 9.61 -10.14
C ILE A 329 0.22 9.03 -9.74
N GLY A 330 0.93 9.70 -8.83
CA GLY A 330 2.25 9.22 -8.39
C GLY A 330 2.16 7.85 -7.71
N SER A 331 1.15 7.64 -6.88
CA SER A 331 0.95 6.35 -6.20
C SER A 331 0.59 5.24 -7.18
N TYR A 332 -0.25 5.47 -8.19
CA TYR A 332 -0.60 4.47 -9.19
C TYR A 332 0.61 4.01 -9.99
N GLN A 333 1.46 4.94 -10.44
CA GLN A 333 2.67 4.62 -11.18
C GLN A 333 3.64 3.75 -10.36
N ALA A 334 3.76 4.00 -9.05
CA ALA A 334 4.56 3.13 -8.18
C ALA A 334 3.96 1.71 -8.03
N ARG A 335 2.63 1.57 -7.95
CA ARG A 335 1.97 0.26 -7.84
C ARG A 335 2.01 -0.54 -9.13
N ILE A 336 1.84 0.10 -10.29
CA ILE A 336 1.82 -0.61 -11.58
C ILE A 336 3.18 -1.23 -11.89
N GLU A 337 4.27 -0.56 -11.50
CA GLU A 337 5.63 -1.10 -11.60
C GLU A 337 5.80 -2.34 -10.69
N GLN A 338 5.36 -2.28 -9.43
CA GLN A 338 5.37 -3.43 -8.52
C GLN A 338 4.53 -4.60 -9.04
N LEU A 339 3.36 -4.32 -9.59
CA LEU A 339 2.48 -5.31 -10.19
C LEU A 339 3.15 -5.99 -11.39
N PHE A 340 3.79 -5.22 -12.28
CA PHE A 340 4.52 -5.74 -13.42
C PHE A 340 5.63 -6.71 -12.98
N PHE A 341 6.39 -6.35 -11.94
CA PHE A 341 7.44 -7.22 -11.40
C PHE A 341 6.89 -8.52 -10.79
N LEU A 342 5.79 -8.45 -10.02
CA LEU A 342 5.16 -9.64 -9.46
C LEU A 342 4.59 -10.56 -10.55
N LEU A 343 4.06 -10.00 -11.64
CA LEU A 343 3.58 -10.77 -12.79
C LEU A 343 4.73 -11.46 -13.51
N ILE A 344 5.86 -10.78 -13.73
CA ILE A 344 7.08 -11.40 -14.27
C ILE A 344 7.56 -12.51 -13.34
N LEU A 345 7.63 -12.26 -12.04
CA LEU A 345 8.05 -13.26 -11.05
C LEU A 345 7.17 -14.52 -11.12
N LEU A 346 5.86 -14.36 -11.25
CA LEU A 346 4.92 -15.46 -11.44
C LEU A 346 5.21 -16.22 -12.74
N LEU A 347 5.41 -15.52 -13.86
CA LEU A 347 5.73 -16.15 -15.14
C LEU A 347 7.05 -16.94 -15.07
N LEU A 348 8.10 -16.35 -14.49
CA LEU A 348 9.45 -16.91 -14.44
C LEU A 348 9.58 -18.09 -13.47
N LEU A 349 9.03 -17.95 -12.25
CA LEU A 349 9.28 -18.91 -11.15
C LEU A 349 8.16 -19.92 -10.96
N VAL A 350 6.94 -19.60 -11.38
CA VAL A 350 5.79 -20.51 -11.20
C VAL A 350 5.44 -21.21 -12.51
N LEU A 351 5.61 -20.55 -13.64
CA LEU A 351 5.22 -21.07 -14.96
C LEU A 351 6.41 -21.49 -15.83
N ASP A 352 7.65 -21.44 -15.31
CA ASP A 352 8.90 -21.74 -16.01
C ASP A 352 9.04 -21.03 -17.38
N TRP A 353 8.42 -19.86 -17.52
CA TRP A 353 8.53 -19.05 -18.73
C TRP A 353 9.88 -18.31 -18.71
N ILE A 354 10.59 -18.28 -19.84
CA ILE A 354 11.82 -17.50 -20.01
C ILE A 354 11.53 -16.49 -21.11
N PRO A 355 11.63 -15.16 -20.85
CA PRO A 355 11.51 -14.16 -21.90
C PRO A 355 12.67 -14.33 -22.89
N ASP A 356 12.34 -14.40 -24.18
CA ASP A 356 13.31 -14.41 -25.29
C ASP A 356 14.09 -13.09 -25.40
#